data_AF-A0A2D8RNZ4-F1
#
_entry.id   AF-A0A2D8RNZ4-F1
#
_cell.length_a   1.000
_cell.length_b   1.000
_cell.length_c   1.000
_cell.angle_alpha   90.00
_cell.angle_beta   90.00
_cell.angle_gamma   90.00
#
_symmetry.space_group_name_H-M   'P 1'
#
loop_
_entity.id
_entity.type
_entity.pdbx_description
1 polymer ?
#
loop_
_entity_poly.entity_id
_entity_poly.type
_entity_poly.pdbx_seq_one_letter_code
_entity_poly.pdbx_strand_id
1 'polypeptide(L)' 'LLYDSNIYQSAVEKIGADRILFGTDYPLMTFPKTQSKPNFTSHINQVRNSSLSDQDQAQVLGRNFQRLFAS' A
#
# COMPACT_ATOMS: atom_id res chain seq x y z
N LEU A 1 -7.78 3.47 13.30
CA LEU A 1 -6.69 3.25 12.32
C LEU A 1 -5.72 4.41 12.53
N LEU A 2 -4.41 4.19 12.49
CA LEU A 2 -3.43 5.25 12.78
C LEU A 2 -3.42 6.38 11.72
N TYR A 3 -3.89 6.09 10.50
CA TYR A 3 -3.92 7.05 9.40
C TYR A 3 -5.28 7.07 8.73
N ASP A 4 -5.63 8.24 8.20
CA ASP A 4 -6.83 8.44 7.39
C ASP A 4 -6.73 7.66 6.06
N SER A 5 -7.87 7.30 5.48
CA SER A 5 -7.94 6.62 4.18
C SER A 5 -7.25 7.39 3.05
N ASN A 6 -7.15 8.71 3.16
CA ASN A 6 -6.56 9.58 2.15
C ASN A 6 -5.03 9.58 2.15
N ILE A 7 -4.37 8.83 3.05
CA ILE A 7 -2.91 8.85 3.15
C ILE A 7 -2.21 8.40 1.85
N TYR A 8 -2.78 7.41 1.15
CA TYR A 8 -2.23 6.92 -0.11
C TYR A 8 -2.30 7.98 -1.21
N GLN A 9 -3.42 8.69 -1.30
CA GLN A 9 -3.61 9.81 -2.21
C GLN A 9 -2.59 10.92 -1.94
N SER A 10 -2.48 11.35 -0.68
CA SER A 10 -1.53 12.40 -0.28
C SER A 10 -0.07 12.02 -0.55
N ALA A 11 0.29 10.74 -0.37
CA ALA A 11 1.63 10.27 -0.68
C ALA A 11 1.91 10.31 -2.19
N VAL A 12 0.99 9.79 -3.00
CA VAL A 12 1.12 9.77 -4.46
C VAL A 12 1.17 11.19 -5.04
N GLU A 13 0.32 12.12 -4.57
CA GLU A 13 0.33 13.51 -5.03
C GLU A 13 1.65 14.23 -4.74
N LYS A 14 2.29 13.93 -3.61
CA LYS A 14 3.52 14.61 -3.18
C LYS A 14 4.79 13.98 -3.75
N ILE A 15 4.80 12.65 -3.90
CA ILE A 15 6.02 11.89 -4.19
C ILE A 15 6.01 11.34 -5.62
N GLY A 16 4.82 11.08 -6.19
CA GLY A 16 4.65 10.32 -7.42
C GLY A 16 4.53 8.82 -7.14
N ALA A 17 3.53 8.16 -7.74
CA ALA A 17 3.28 6.74 -7.56
C ALA A 17 4.45 5.86 -8.02
N ASP A 18 5.27 6.32 -8.97
CA ASP A 18 6.39 5.59 -9.57
C ASP A 18 7.62 5.49 -8.64
N ARG A 19 7.59 6.21 -7.52
CA ARG A 19 8.67 6.30 -6.53
C ARG A 19 8.32 5.65 -5.18
N ILE A 20 7.15 5.03 -5.06
CA ILE A 20 6.66 4.42 -3.82
C ILE A 20 6.73 2.90 -3.91
N LEU A 21 7.29 2.26 -2.88
CA LEU A 21 7.23 0.81 -2.69
C LEU A 21 6.28 0.48 -1.53
N PHE A 22 5.46 -0.55 -1.71
CA PHE A 22 4.56 -1.03 -0.67
C PHE A 22 5.25 -2.06 0.24
N GLY A 23 5.12 -1.86 1.55
CA GLY A 23 5.60 -2.80 2.56
C GLY A 23 4.62 -2.86 3.74
N THR A 24 4.25 -4.06 4.16
CA THR A 24 3.30 -4.26 5.27
C THR A 24 3.95 -4.28 6.65
N ASP A 25 5.29 -4.35 6.68
CA ASP A 25 6.07 -4.61 7.89
C ASP A 25 5.64 -5.92 8.59
N TYR A 26 5.37 -6.96 7.79
CA TYR A 26 4.96 -8.27 8.31
C TYR A 26 6.03 -8.85 9.27
N PRO A 27 5.66 -9.38 10.46
CA PRO A 27 4.31 -9.81 10.89
C PRO A 27 3.52 -8.78 11.74
N LEU A 28 3.74 -7.48 11.59
CA LEU A 28 3.06 -6.48 12.41
C LEU A 28 1.52 -6.48 12.21
N MET A 29 0.78 -6.34 13.32
CA MET A 29 -0.68 -6.23 13.34
C MET A 29 -1.11 -4.77 13.52
N THR A 30 -1.30 -4.07 12.41
CA THR A 30 -1.68 -2.64 12.42
C THR A 30 -3.20 -2.40 12.38
N PHE A 31 -4.00 -3.47 12.29
CA PHE A 31 -5.47 -3.41 12.28
C PHE A 31 -6.09 -4.18 13.46
N PRO A 32 -5.85 -3.77 14.72
CA PRO A 32 -6.25 -4.55 15.90
C PRO A 32 -7.76 -4.78 16.03
N LYS A 33 -8.60 -4.02 15.32
CA LYS A 33 -10.07 -4.21 15.30
C LYS A 33 -10.55 -5.30 14.36
N THR A 34 -9.78 -5.62 13.32
CA THR A 34 -10.20 -6.54 12.23
C THR A 34 -9.21 -7.66 11.97
N GLN A 35 -8.01 -7.59 12.56
CA GLN A 35 -7.00 -8.63 12.52
C GLN A 35 -6.92 -9.35 13.87
N SER A 36 -7.19 -10.65 13.86
CA SER A 36 -6.86 -11.58 14.95
C SER A 36 -5.51 -12.28 14.73
N LYS A 37 -4.96 -12.20 13.51
CA LYS A 37 -3.65 -12.71 13.09
C LYS A 37 -3.04 -11.77 12.03
N PRO A 38 -1.69 -11.67 11.93
CA PRO A 38 -1.03 -10.94 10.87
C PRO A 38 -1.44 -11.46 9.50
N ASN A 39 -1.73 -10.56 8.55
CA ASN A 39 -2.02 -10.93 7.17
C ASN A 39 -1.64 -9.79 6.22
N PHE A 40 -1.44 -10.13 4.94
CA PHE A 40 -1.17 -9.15 3.89
C PHE A 40 -2.46 -8.54 3.30
N THR A 41 -3.55 -9.33 3.27
CA THR A 41 -4.79 -8.98 2.57
C THR A 41 -5.43 -7.70 3.08
N SER A 42 -5.46 -7.46 4.39
CA SER A 42 -6.00 -6.23 4.98
C SER A 42 -5.27 -4.99 4.47
N HIS A 43 -3.94 -5.04 4.38
CA HIS A 43 -3.12 -3.94 3.89
C HIS A 43 -3.27 -3.75 2.38
N ILE A 44 -3.23 -4.83 1.59
CA ILE A 44 -3.43 -4.77 0.13
C ILE A 44 -4.80 -4.17 -0.21
N ASN A 45 -5.84 -4.58 0.52
CA ASN A 45 -7.19 -4.06 0.32
C ASN A 45 -7.31 -2.58 0.65
N GLN A 46 -6.50 -2.03 1.56
CA GLN A 46 -6.50 -0.58 1.78
C GLN A 46 -6.03 0.21 0.56
N VAL A 47 -4.99 -0.27 -0.13
CA VAL A 47 -4.51 0.37 -1.35
C VAL A 47 -5.55 0.21 -2.47
N ARG A 48 -6.10 -0.99 -2.64
CA ARG A 48 -7.12 -1.28 -3.67
C ARG A 48 -8.42 -0.50 -3.48
N ASN A 49 -8.81 -0.25 -2.23
CA ASN A 49 -10.02 0.49 -1.90
C ASN A 49 -9.75 1.99 -1.69
N SER A 50 -8.54 2.47 -1.99
CA SER A 50 -8.21 3.90 -1.94
C SER A 50 -8.73 4.63 -3.19
N SER A 51 -8.62 5.96 -3.20
CA SER A 51 -8.95 6.78 -4.37
C SER A 51 -7.92 6.74 -5.49
N LEU A 52 -6.83 5.99 -5.33
CA LEU A 52 -5.79 5.87 -6.35
C LEU A 52 -6.33 5.21 -7.62
N SER A 53 -5.84 5.67 -8.77
CA SER A 53 -6.12 5.04 -10.06
C SER A 53 -5.57 3.61 -10.10
N ASP A 54 -6.13 2.74 -10.94
CA ASP A 54 -5.63 1.36 -11.13
C ASP A 54 -4.15 1.34 -11.53
N GLN A 55 -3.71 2.35 -12.30
CA GLN A 55 -2.32 2.52 -12.69
C GLN A 55 -1.42 2.79 -11.48
N ASP A 56 -1.80 3.73 -10.61
CA ASP A 56 -1.03 4.09 -9.41
C ASP A 56 -1.02 2.94 -8.40
N GLN A 57 -2.16 2.26 -8.22
CA GLN A 57 -2.24 1.05 -7.40
C GLN A 57 -1.28 -0.03 -7.90
N ALA A 58 -1.21 -0.27 -9.21
CA ALA A 58 -0.30 -1.25 -9.78
C ALA A 58 1.19 -0.86 -9.61
N GLN A 59 1.51 0.43 -9.69
CA GLN A 59 2.86 0.93 -9.40
C GLN A 59 3.26 0.65 -7.96
N VAL A 60 2.45 1.11 -7.01
CA VAL A 60 2.68 0.97 -5.57
C VAL A 60 2.76 -0.49 -5.14
N LEU A 61 1.82 -1.33 -5.60
CA LEU A 61 1.69 -2.72 -5.14
C LEU A 61 2.67 -3.71 -5.79
N GLY A 62 3.39 -3.35 -6.85
CA GLY A 62 4.34 -4.31 -7.42
C GLY A 62 5.17 -3.87 -8.61
N ARG A 63 4.65 -3.02 -9.53
CA ARG A 63 5.43 -2.68 -10.73
C ARG A 63 6.71 -1.92 -10.40
N ASN A 64 6.70 -1.07 -9.36
CA ASN A 64 7.91 -0.39 -8.92
C ASN A 64 8.94 -1.37 -8.35
N PHE A 65 8.50 -2.37 -7.57
CA PHE A 65 9.38 -3.40 -7.05
C PHE A 65 9.99 -4.22 -8.20
N GLN A 66 9.16 -4.68 -9.13
CA GLN A 66 9.61 -5.44 -10.31
C GLN A 66 10.64 -4.65 -11.12
N ARG A 67 10.36 -3.37 -11.40
CA ARG A 67 11.26 -2.47 -12.13
C ARG A 67 12.62 -2.31 -11.46
N LEU A 68 12.68 -2.34 -10.13
CA LEU A 68 13.91 -2.09 -9.35
C LEU A 68 14.70 -3.37 -9.02
N PHE A 69 14.03 -4.50 -8.83
CA PHE A 69 14.65 -5.69 -8.20
C PHE A 69 14.48 -7.00 -8.99
N ALA A 70 13.61 -7.09 -10.00
CA ALA A 70 13.35 -8.34 -10.72
C ALA A 70 14.22 -8.52 -11.98
N SER A 71 15.53 -8.21 -11.86
CA SER A 71 16.54 -8.37 -12.93
C SER A 71 16.98 -9.81 -13.12
#